data_AF-A0A8C4P702-F1
#
_entry.id   AF-A0A8C4P702-F1
#
_cell.length_a   1.000
_cell.length_b   1.000
_cell.length_c   1.000
_cell.angle_alpha   90.00
_cell.angle_beta   90.00
_cell.angle_gamma   90.00
#
_symmetry.space_group_name_H-M   'P 1'
#
loop_
_entity.id
_entity.type
_entity.pdbx_description
1 polymer ?
#
loop_
_entity_poly.entity_id
_entity_poly.type
_entity_poly.pdbx_seq_one_letter_code
_entity_poly.pdbx_strand_id
1 'polypeptide(L)'
;EEQENRHPLEGAPAQTCFVSSYNWCSKSQLIDLLAEGFWEELLDIHQPEIHISDWWGARADCGCKYSLHVRLLAADRRAVLATFEAQPEPVPQWNDQQYRQVSAAPPELSPGVSHVFRHYGPGVRYIHFCHRGKDTQFWAGHYGARVTHSAVVLRLGPPAAPLPPSAAH
;
A
#
# COMPACT_ATOMS: atom_id res chain seq x y z
N GLU A 1 16.27 8.97 -1.15
CA GLU A 1 16.37 10.43 -0.93
C GLU A 1 14.97 11.02 -0.98
N GLU A 2 14.66 12.04 -0.20
CA GLU A 2 13.39 12.79 -0.33
C GLU A 2 13.57 13.92 -1.36
N GLN A 3 12.60 14.10 -2.26
CA GLN A 3 12.59 15.12 -3.31
C GLN A 3 11.17 15.64 -3.52
N GLU A 4 11.02 16.81 -4.12
CA GLU A 4 9.71 17.31 -4.58
C GLU A 4 9.07 16.37 -5.62
N ASN A 5 7.74 16.34 -5.65
CA ASN A 5 7.00 15.62 -6.68
C ASN A 5 7.24 16.27 -8.04
N ARG A 6 7.41 15.44 -9.09
CA ARG A 6 7.56 15.95 -10.47
C ARG A 6 6.26 16.53 -11.02
N HIS A 7 5.14 15.99 -10.57
CA HIS A 7 3.80 16.49 -10.84
C HIS A 7 3.02 16.53 -9.53
N PRO A 8 2.20 17.56 -9.30
CA PRO A 8 1.33 17.61 -8.13
C PRO A 8 0.44 16.36 -8.07
N LEU A 9 0.37 15.74 -6.90
CA LEU A 9 -0.55 14.65 -6.65
C LEU A 9 -1.76 15.22 -5.90
N GLU A 10 -2.90 15.26 -6.59
CA GLU A 10 -4.14 15.78 -6.02
C GLU A 10 -4.56 14.96 -4.79
N GLY A 11 -5.00 15.66 -3.74
CA GLY A 11 -5.38 15.04 -2.46
C GLY A 11 -4.20 14.58 -1.60
N ALA A 12 -2.95 14.68 -2.06
CA ALA A 12 -1.79 14.35 -1.22
C ALA A 12 -1.51 15.47 -0.20
N PRO A 13 -1.35 15.15 1.10
CA PRO A 13 -1.08 16.14 2.14
C PRO A 13 0.32 16.76 2.01
N ALA A 14 1.24 16.08 1.34
CA ALA A 14 2.59 16.55 1.04
C ALA A 14 2.90 16.37 -0.44
N GLN A 15 3.62 17.33 -1.03
CA GLN A 15 4.05 17.31 -2.43
C GLN A 15 5.52 16.88 -2.57
N THR A 16 5.94 15.95 -1.72
CA THR A 16 7.26 15.31 -1.75
C THR A 16 7.15 13.81 -1.98
N CYS A 17 8.24 13.19 -2.42
CA CYS A 17 8.37 11.77 -2.68
C CYS A 17 9.74 11.25 -2.24
N PHE A 18 9.83 9.95 -1.97
CA PHE A 18 11.11 9.28 -1.85
C PHE A 18 11.54 8.72 -3.21
N VAL A 19 12.82 8.86 -3.55
CA VAL A 19 13.39 8.40 -4.82
C VAL A 19 14.46 7.35 -4.55
N SER A 20 14.31 6.22 -5.25
CA SER A 20 15.27 5.11 -5.25
C SER A 20 16.41 5.34 -6.25
N SER A 21 17.46 4.51 -6.14
CA SER A 21 18.65 4.58 -7.00
C SER A 21 18.62 3.49 -8.08
N TYR A 22 19.79 3.09 -8.58
CA TYR A 22 19.93 2.10 -9.65
C TYR A 22 19.76 0.64 -9.20
N ASN A 23 20.02 0.36 -7.92
CA ASN A 23 19.70 -0.91 -7.29
C ASN A 23 18.43 -0.83 -6.46
N TRP A 24 17.91 -1.99 -6.06
CA TRP A 24 16.74 -2.07 -5.20
C TRP A 24 16.99 -1.30 -3.90
N CYS A 25 16.26 -0.20 -3.73
CA CYS A 25 16.12 0.49 -2.46
C CYS A 25 14.78 0.12 -1.86
N SER A 26 14.75 -0.24 -0.58
CA SER A 26 13.51 -0.54 0.15
C SER A 26 13.33 0.41 1.33
N LYS A 27 12.07 0.72 1.62
CA LYS A 27 11.65 1.41 2.85
C LYS A 27 10.46 0.65 3.40
N SER A 28 10.47 0.44 4.71
CA SER A 28 9.36 -0.20 5.40
C SER A 28 8.99 0.52 6.68
N GLN A 29 7.76 0.28 7.12
CA GLN A 29 7.23 0.71 8.39
C GLN A 29 6.42 -0.43 9.01
N LEU A 30 6.62 -0.65 10.31
CA LEU A 30 5.82 -1.54 11.12
C LEU A 30 4.86 -0.69 11.94
N ILE A 31 3.57 -0.82 11.67
CA ILE A 31 2.49 -0.07 12.34
C ILE A 31 1.94 -0.96 13.45
N ASP A 32 1.90 -0.45 14.68
CA ASP A 32 1.31 -1.10 15.84
C ASP A 32 -0.13 -0.62 15.99
N LEU A 33 -1.10 -1.47 15.65
CA LEU A 33 -2.52 -1.07 15.63
C LEU A 33 -3.03 -0.73 17.03
N LEU A 34 -2.49 -1.34 18.09
CA LEU A 34 -2.93 -1.03 19.44
C LEU A 34 -2.39 0.35 19.88
N ALA A 35 -1.16 0.68 19.50
CA ALA A 35 -0.58 1.99 19.76
C ALA A 35 -1.28 3.12 18.99
N GLU A 36 -1.84 2.83 17.81
CA GLU A 36 -2.68 3.75 17.03
C GLU A 36 -4.11 3.89 17.60
N GLY A 37 -4.45 3.18 18.68
CA GLY A 37 -5.71 3.32 19.41
C GLY A 37 -6.81 2.32 19.03
N PHE A 38 -6.52 1.35 18.16
CA PHE A 38 -7.42 0.21 17.93
C PHE A 38 -7.30 -0.78 19.09
N TRP A 39 -8.37 -1.52 19.41
CA TRP A 39 -8.34 -2.52 20.49
C TRP A 39 -8.59 -3.93 19.95
N GLU A 40 -8.22 -4.94 20.74
CA GLU A 40 -8.21 -6.34 20.31
C GLU A 40 -9.58 -6.82 19.83
N GLU A 41 -10.65 -6.53 20.58
CA GLU A 41 -12.01 -6.94 20.22
C GLU A 41 -12.46 -6.37 18.87
N LEU A 42 -12.10 -5.12 18.57
CA LEU A 42 -12.38 -4.50 17.28
C LEU A 42 -11.69 -5.25 16.13
N LEU A 43 -10.41 -5.55 16.31
CA LEU A 43 -9.59 -6.22 15.28
C LEU A 43 -9.98 -7.69 15.11
N ASP A 44 -10.36 -8.36 16.20
CA ASP A 44 -10.60 -9.81 16.21
C ASP A 44 -12.04 -10.16 15.81
N ILE A 45 -13.02 -9.41 16.30
CA ILE A 45 -14.45 -9.67 16.08
C ILE A 45 -14.98 -8.88 14.89
N HIS A 46 -14.81 -7.57 14.90
CA HIS A 46 -15.39 -6.70 13.86
C HIS A 46 -14.57 -6.69 12.57
N GLN A 47 -13.27 -6.96 12.65
CA GLN A 47 -12.35 -7.06 11.51
C GLN A 47 -12.55 -5.92 10.50
N PRO A 48 -12.37 -4.64 10.91
CA PRO A 48 -12.51 -3.49 10.02
C PRO A 48 -11.67 -3.66 8.77
N GLU A 49 -12.18 -3.21 7.63
CA GLU A 49 -11.45 -3.28 6.37
C GLU A 49 -10.14 -2.49 6.46
N ILE A 50 -9.02 -3.09 6.06
CA ILE A 50 -7.73 -2.41 6.03
C ILE A 50 -7.43 -2.03 4.59
N HIS A 51 -7.56 -0.75 4.29
CA HIS A 51 -7.33 -0.15 2.97
C HIS A 51 -5.86 0.24 2.86
N ILE A 52 -5.21 -0.25 1.82
CA ILE A 52 -3.81 0.03 1.48
C ILE A 52 -3.80 0.88 0.22
N SER A 53 -3.06 1.98 0.22
CA SER A 53 -2.79 2.76 -0.98
C SER A 53 -1.32 3.15 -1.06
N ASP A 54 -0.77 3.17 -2.27
CA ASP A 54 0.55 3.73 -2.54
C ASP A 54 0.60 4.32 -3.96
N TRP A 55 1.43 5.33 -4.15
CA TRP A 55 1.64 6.00 -5.43
C TRP A 55 3.10 5.94 -5.84
N TRP A 56 3.34 5.62 -7.10
CA TRP A 56 4.69 5.49 -7.63
C TRP A 56 4.82 6.03 -9.04
N GLY A 57 6.02 6.39 -9.44
CA GLY A 57 6.30 6.92 -10.76
C GLY A 57 7.78 6.86 -11.12
N ALA A 58 8.11 7.42 -12.28
CA ALA A 58 9.47 7.48 -12.82
C ALA A 58 9.80 8.90 -13.30
N ARG A 59 11.06 9.11 -13.70
CA ARG A 59 11.44 10.27 -14.52
C ARG A 59 11.13 9.97 -15.99
N ALA A 60 10.99 10.97 -16.86
CA ALA A 60 10.77 10.66 -18.29
C ALA A 60 12.02 10.07 -18.91
N ASP A 61 13.20 10.52 -18.50
CA ASP A 61 14.47 10.10 -19.09
C ASP A 61 14.97 8.74 -18.57
N CYS A 62 14.25 8.09 -17.64
CA CYS A 62 14.64 6.77 -17.13
C CYS A 62 13.43 5.94 -16.74
N GLY A 63 13.43 4.67 -17.14
CA GLY A 63 12.45 3.70 -16.66
C GLY A 63 12.73 3.26 -15.22
N CYS A 64 11.75 2.62 -14.59
CA CYS A 64 11.89 2.09 -13.24
C CYS A 64 11.11 0.80 -13.02
N LYS A 65 11.51 0.05 -11.98
CA LYS A 65 10.75 -1.08 -11.43
C LYS A 65 10.29 -0.75 -10.03
N TYR A 66 9.11 -1.23 -9.67
CA TYR A 66 8.48 -1.02 -8.38
C TYR A 66 7.87 -2.30 -7.83
N SER A 67 7.83 -2.43 -6.51
CA SER A 67 7.19 -3.55 -5.82
C SER A 67 6.68 -3.10 -4.45
N LEU A 68 5.44 -3.48 -4.13
CA LEU A 68 4.79 -3.26 -2.84
C LEU A 68 4.54 -4.59 -2.17
N HIS A 69 4.81 -4.65 -0.87
CA HIS A 69 4.60 -5.82 -0.04
C HIS A 69 4.01 -5.38 1.30
N VAL A 70 2.81 -5.84 1.62
CA VAL A 70 2.11 -5.55 2.88
C VAL A 70 1.75 -6.85 3.59
N ARG A 71 2.07 -6.95 4.88
CA ARG A 71 1.72 -8.11 5.72
C ARG A 71 0.90 -7.68 6.92
N LEU A 72 -0.15 -8.43 7.22
CA LEU A 72 -0.81 -8.41 8.52
C LEU A 72 -0.11 -9.42 9.43
N LEU A 73 0.32 -8.99 10.60
CA LEU A 73 1.12 -9.79 11.52
C LEU A 73 0.41 -9.94 12.87
N ALA A 74 0.64 -11.09 13.50
CA ALA A 74 0.16 -11.36 14.85
C ALA A 74 0.97 -10.61 15.93
N ALA A 75 0.57 -10.77 17.19
CA ALA A 75 1.20 -10.14 18.36
C ALA A 75 2.72 -10.41 18.47
N ASP A 76 3.20 -11.55 17.98
CA ASP A 76 4.61 -11.95 18.00
C ASP A 76 5.48 -11.23 16.94
N ARG A 77 4.88 -10.40 16.08
CA ARG A 77 5.50 -9.68 14.96
C ARG A 77 6.15 -10.58 13.91
N ARG A 78 5.88 -11.89 13.93
CA ARG A 78 6.51 -12.89 13.07
C ARG A 78 5.48 -13.70 12.30
N ALA A 79 4.43 -14.16 12.96
CA ALA A 79 3.36 -14.91 12.31
C ALA A 79 2.63 -14.00 11.33
N VAL A 80 2.60 -14.42 10.07
CA VAL A 80 1.95 -13.70 8.98
C VAL A 80 0.53 -14.25 8.83
N LEU A 81 -0.46 -13.38 9.01
CA LEU A 81 -1.88 -13.75 8.94
C LEU A 81 -2.46 -13.50 7.55
N ALA A 82 -2.02 -12.43 6.88
CA ALA A 82 -2.36 -12.15 5.49
C ALA A 82 -1.22 -11.40 4.80
N THR A 83 -1.12 -11.54 3.48
CA THR A 83 -0.13 -10.85 2.65
C THR A 83 -0.76 -10.30 1.39
N PHE A 84 -0.35 -9.09 1.02
CA PHE A 84 -0.60 -8.49 -0.28
C PHE A 84 0.74 -8.16 -0.95
N GLU A 85 0.90 -8.61 -2.18
CA GLU A 85 2.05 -8.28 -3.03
C GLU A 85 1.56 -7.70 -4.35
N ALA A 86 2.20 -6.61 -4.77
CA ALA A 86 2.01 -6.06 -6.11
C ALA A 86 3.36 -5.78 -6.74
N GLN A 87 3.52 -6.25 -7.98
CA GLN A 87 4.66 -5.93 -8.82
C GLN A 87 4.15 -5.51 -10.20
N PRO A 88 3.73 -4.23 -10.34
CA PRO A 88 3.25 -3.71 -11.61
C PRO A 88 4.30 -3.81 -12.72
N GLU A 89 3.84 -3.74 -13.96
CA GLU A 89 4.73 -3.67 -15.12
C GLU A 89 5.69 -2.46 -15.01
N PRO A 90 6.97 -2.62 -15.37
CA PRO A 90 7.94 -1.54 -15.32
C PRO A 90 7.49 -0.31 -16.13
N VAL A 91 7.80 0.89 -15.61
CA VAL A 91 7.61 2.12 -16.38
C VAL A 91 8.76 2.22 -17.40
N PRO A 92 8.47 2.38 -18.71
CA PRO A 92 9.51 2.52 -19.73
C PRO A 92 10.20 3.87 -19.65
N GLN A 93 11.36 3.97 -20.31
CA GLN A 93 11.96 5.27 -20.61
C GLN A 93 11.08 6.04 -21.60
N TRP A 94 11.17 7.37 -21.56
CA TRP A 94 10.35 8.34 -22.29
C TRP A 94 8.86 8.22 -21.96
N ASN A 95 8.57 8.04 -20.67
CA ASN A 95 7.22 8.09 -20.12
C ASN A 95 6.74 9.54 -19.87
N ASP A 96 5.48 9.64 -19.50
CA ASP A 96 4.75 10.87 -19.18
C ASP A 96 5.03 11.44 -17.77
N GLN A 97 5.92 10.82 -17.00
CA GLN A 97 6.27 11.17 -15.62
C GLN A 97 5.10 11.16 -14.63
N GLN A 98 3.96 10.57 -14.99
CA GLN A 98 2.80 10.56 -14.11
C GLN A 98 3.00 9.59 -12.95
N TYR A 99 2.53 10.01 -11.77
CA TYR A 99 2.36 9.09 -10.65
C TYR A 99 1.15 8.21 -10.93
N ARG A 100 1.32 6.92 -10.66
CA ARG A 100 0.29 5.90 -10.81
C ARG A 100 0.03 5.30 -9.45
N GLN A 101 -1.25 5.12 -9.15
CA GLN A 101 -1.62 4.36 -7.96
C GLN A 101 -1.27 2.88 -8.19
N VAL A 102 -0.76 2.19 -7.16
CA VAL A 102 -0.63 0.74 -7.22
C VAL A 102 -2.04 0.18 -7.30
N SER A 103 -2.35 -0.63 -8.31
CA SER A 103 -3.69 -1.20 -8.47
C SER A 103 -3.61 -2.73 -8.54
N ALA A 104 -4.27 -3.42 -7.61
CA ALA A 104 -4.45 -4.87 -7.67
C ALA A 104 -5.57 -5.29 -8.65
N ALA A 105 -6.46 -4.36 -9.00
CA ALA A 105 -7.63 -4.56 -9.86
C ALA A 105 -7.80 -3.37 -10.83
N PRO A 106 -8.64 -3.49 -11.88
CA PRO A 106 -8.94 -2.38 -12.77
C PRO A 106 -9.44 -1.14 -12.00
N PRO A 107 -9.08 0.09 -12.43
CA PRO A 107 -9.42 1.33 -11.72
C PRO A 107 -10.91 1.52 -11.43
N GLU A 108 -11.76 0.92 -12.27
CA GLU A 108 -13.21 1.01 -12.20
C GLU A 108 -13.82 0.36 -10.95
N LEU A 109 -13.19 -0.66 -10.37
CA LEU A 109 -13.73 -1.39 -9.23
C LEU A 109 -13.30 -0.82 -7.86
N SER A 110 -12.25 -0.01 -7.79
CA SER A 110 -11.71 0.51 -6.51
C SER A 110 -10.89 1.79 -6.73
N PRO A 111 -11.53 2.92 -7.08
CA PRO A 111 -10.83 4.18 -7.22
C PRO A 111 -10.23 4.61 -5.88
N GLY A 112 -8.92 4.83 -5.85
CA GLY A 112 -8.22 5.35 -4.67
C GLY A 112 -7.67 4.30 -3.70
N VAL A 113 -7.79 3.00 -3.98
CA VAL A 113 -7.28 1.94 -3.08
C VAL A 113 -6.53 0.86 -3.86
N SER A 114 -5.32 0.54 -3.40
CA SER A 114 -4.48 -0.51 -4.00
C SER A 114 -4.94 -1.90 -3.62
N HIS A 115 -5.30 -2.10 -2.35
CA HIS A 115 -5.78 -3.37 -1.82
C HIS A 115 -6.63 -3.15 -0.57
N VAL A 116 -7.58 -4.05 -0.34
CA VAL A 116 -8.39 -4.07 0.90
C VAL A 116 -8.30 -5.45 1.52
N PHE A 117 -7.74 -5.55 2.72
CA PHE A 117 -7.86 -6.77 3.51
C PHE A 117 -9.25 -6.81 4.16
N ARG A 118 -9.97 -7.91 3.92
CA ARG A 118 -11.27 -8.22 4.50
C ARG A 118 -11.22 -9.60 5.11
N HIS A 119 -11.99 -9.83 6.17
CA HIS A 119 -12.12 -11.15 6.79
C HIS A 119 -10.76 -11.83 7.06
N TYR A 120 -9.79 -11.05 7.55
CA TYR A 120 -8.41 -11.51 7.78
C TYR A 120 -8.27 -12.43 8.99
N GLY A 121 -9.36 -12.69 9.72
CA GLY A 121 -9.38 -13.51 10.92
C GLY A 121 -8.84 -12.78 12.15
N PRO A 122 -9.02 -13.35 13.34
CA PRO A 122 -8.54 -12.75 14.57
C PRO A 122 -7.01 -12.81 14.69
N GLY A 123 -6.48 -11.93 15.54
CA GLY A 123 -5.08 -11.94 15.96
C GLY A 123 -4.19 -10.91 15.28
N VAL A 124 -4.70 -10.11 14.34
CA VAL A 124 -3.92 -9.04 13.70
C VAL A 124 -3.59 -7.97 14.74
N ARG A 125 -2.30 -7.63 14.86
CA ARG A 125 -1.79 -6.58 15.77
C ARG A 125 -0.87 -5.59 15.09
N TYR A 126 -0.19 -6.02 14.03
CA TYR A 126 0.73 -5.16 13.29
C TYR A 126 0.49 -5.21 11.79
N ILE A 127 0.82 -4.12 11.12
CA ILE A 127 0.88 -4.04 9.67
C ILE A 127 2.33 -3.71 9.29
N HIS A 128 2.97 -4.61 8.54
CA HIS A 128 4.26 -4.35 7.95
C HIS A 128 4.08 -3.89 6.49
N PHE A 129 4.26 -2.61 6.25
CA PHE A 129 4.19 -1.99 4.94
C PHE A 129 5.60 -1.81 4.38
N CYS A 130 5.90 -2.38 3.22
CA CYS A 130 7.20 -2.27 2.58
C CYS A 130 7.06 -2.02 1.08
N HIS A 131 7.67 -0.94 0.60
CA HIS A 131 7.82 -0.71 -0.83
C HIS A 131 9.29 -0.69 -1.23
N ARG A 132 9.54 -0.98 -2.50
CA ARG A 132 10.89 -0.92 -3.07
C ARG A 132 10.86 -0.50 -4.53
N GLY A 133 11.95 0.14 -4.93
CA GLY A 133 12.13 0.68 -6.27
C GLY A 133 13.57 0.56 -6.74
N LYS A 134 13.74 0.56 -8.06
CA LYS A 134 15.03 0.76 -8.73
C LYS A 134 14.85 1.31 -10.13
N ASP A 135 15.92 1.80 -10.74
CA ASP A 135 15.92 2.17 -12.15
C ASP A 135 16.00 0.95 -13.08
N THR A 136 15.91 1.20 -14.39
CA THR A 136 16.16 0.20 -15.43
C THR A 136 17.44 0.43 -16.23
N GLN A 137 18.07 1.61 -16.09
CA GLN A 137 19.22 2.03 -16.90
C GLN A 137 20.57 1.89 -16.18
N PHE A 138 20.55 1.54 -14.89
CA PHE A 138 21.73 1.44 -14.03
C PHE A 138 22.53 2.75 -13.97
N TRP A 139 21.83 3.89 -13.94
CA TRP A 139 22.45 5.21 -13.91
C TRP A 139 22.75 5.62 -12.47
N ALA A 140 24.01 6.00 -12.24
CA ALA A 140 24.44 6.49 -10.94
C ALA A 140 23.60 7.70 -10.51
N GLY A 141 23.04 7.66 -9.30
CA GLY A 141 22.18 8.70 -8.75
C GLY A 141 20.74 8.23 -8.48
N HIS A 142 19.80 9.17 -8.49
CA HIS A 142 18.40 8.96 -8.10
C HIS A 142 17.47 8.91 -9.31
N TYR A 143 17.60 7.82 -10.09
CA TYR A 143 16.84 7.58 -11.32
C TYR A 143 15.79 6.48 -11.19
N GLY A 144 15.68 5.86 -10.01
CA GLY A 144 14.72 4.78 -9.77
C GLY A 144 13.30 5.26 -9.56
N ALA A 145 12.45 4.34 -9.09
CA ALA A 145 11.07 4.65 -8.74
C ALA A 145 10.99 5.77 -7.69
N ARG A 146 10.04 6.68 -7.91
CA ARG A 146 9.60 7.72 -6.97
C ARG A 146 8.35 7.22 -6.28
N VAL A 147 8.26 7.31 -4.97
CA VAL A 147 7.14 6.80 -4.16
C VAL A 147 6.61 7.88 -3.24
N THR A 148 5.29 8.01 -3.13
CA THR A 148 4.65 9.04 -2.31
C THR A 148 3.24 8.62 -1.90
N HIS A 149 2.65 9.37 -0.97
CA HIS A 149 1.25 9.26 -0.59
C HIS A 149 0.83 7.82 -0.21
N SER A 150 1.74 7.10 0.44
CA SER A 150 1.50 5.78 1.01
C SER A 150 0.55 5.93 2.20
N ALA A 151 -0.53 5.15 2.25
CA ALA A 151 -1.48 5.19 3.35
C ALA A 151 -2.01 3.80 3.74
N VAL A 152 -2.34 3.69 5.02
CA VAL A 152 -3.05 2.57 5.63
C VAL A 152 -4.24 3.15 6.36
N VAL A 153 -5.46 2.74 5.98
CA VAL A 153 -6.70 3.28 6.54
C VAL A 153 -7.59 2.13 6.98
N LEU A 154 -7.98 2.11 8.25
CA LEU A 154 -8.98 1.18 8.77
C LEU A 154 -10.37 1.78 8.60
N ARG A 155 -11.29 1.04 7.97
CA ARG A 155 -12.69 1.43 7.78
C ARG A 155 -13.62 0.42 8.41
N LEU A 156 -14.49 0.89 9.29
CA LEU A 156 -15.61 0.08 9.76
C LEU A 156 -16.66 0.05 8.64
N GLY A 157 -16.98 -1.14 8.16
CA GLY A 157 -18.12 -1.33 7.27
C GLY A 157 -19.44 -1.00 7.99
N PRO A 158 -20.54 -0.80 7.26
CA PRO A 158 -21.86 -0.76 7.89
C PRO A 158 -22.08 -2.04 8.71
N PRO A 159 -22.77 -1.99 9.85
CA PRO A 159 -23.05 -3.18 10.65
C PRO A 159 -23.67 -4.25 9.77
N ALA A 160 -23.20 -5.49 9.89
CA ALA A 160 -23.77 -6.62 9.16
C ALA A 160 -25.29 -6.63 9.38
N ALA A 161 -26.05 -6.62 8.28
CA ALA A 161 -27.50 -6.73 8.38
C ALA A 161 -27.86 -7.99 9.17
N PRO A 162 -28.79 -7.93 10.13
CA PRO A 162 -29.18 -9.11 10.89
C PRO A 162 -29.62 -10.21 9.92
N LEU A 163 -29.06 -11.41 10.09
CA LEU A 163 -29.45 -12.58 9.32
C LEU A 163 -30.98 -12.74 9.41
N PRO A 164 -31.69 -12.96 8.28
CA PRO A 164 -33.12 -13.23 8.35
C PRO A 164 -33.34 -14.49 9.21
N PRO A 165 -34.41 -14.53 10.04
CA PRO A 165 -34.70 -15.70 10.84
C PRO A 165 -34.83 -16.92 9.92
N SER A 166 -34.10 -17.98 10.27
CA SER A 166 -34.18 -19.27 9.57
C SER A 166 -35.65 -19.70 9.53
N ALA A 167 -36.21 -19.78 8.33
CA ALA A 167 -37.54 -20.34 8.13
C ALA A 167 -37.48 -21.82 8.52
N ALA A 168 -38.01 -22.13 9.70
CA ALA A 168 -38.27 -23.50 10.10
C ALA A 168 -39.31 -24.09 9.12
N HIS A 169 -38.91 -25.15 8.42
CA HIS A 169 -39.80 -26.05 7.70
C HIS A 169 -40.01 -27.32 8.53
#